data_AF-G0ULR8-F1
#
_entry.id   AF-G0ULR8-F1
#
_cell.length_a   1.000
_cell.length_b   1.000
_cell.length_c   1.000
_cell.angle_alpha   90.00
_cell.angle_beta   90.00
_cell.angle_gamma   90.00
#
_symmetry.space_group_name_H-M   'P 1'
#
loop_
_entity.id
_entity.type
_entity.pdbx_description
1 polymer ?
#
loop_
_entity_poly.entity_id
_entity_poly.type
_entity_poly.pdbx_seq_one_letter_code
_entity_poly.pdbx_strand_id
1 'polypeptide(L)'
;MFRHNTVIMAPVSPLPATALSRLRITHRSFLTRRGGRHVSRAAIAVEYLPEEQRKVLDHSYSRVVNAEVLHGDEQKFWGERRAFYTKRRSYFPTWDRCAQAAILLTRDAPRVPQEIAFRLMAVFMKLILIPRLMMNAELMLPMWIAANAEGTVRAANDRPETNGQGQRLVKAKEDAGGNREKEGSTPSPCHPPR
;
A
#
# COMPACT_ATOMS: atom_id res chain seq x y z
N MET A 1 -30.02 9.61 -28.01
CA MET A 1 -29.30 8.59 -27.21
C MET A 1 -28.16 9.26 -26.48
N PHE A 2 -28.36 9.70 -25.23
CA PHE A 2 -27.29 10.27 -24.41
C PHE A 2 -26.74 9.17 -23.49
N ARG A 3 -25.54 8.68 -23.81
CA ARG A 3 -24.79 7.78 -22.94
C ARG A 3 -24.41 8.56 -21.69
N HIS A 4 -25.03 8.23 -20.57
CA HIS A 4 -24.55 8.70 -19.27
C HIS A 4 -23.21 8.00 -19.01
N ASN A 5 -22.13 8.76 -19.12
CA ASN A 5 -20.84 8.36 -18.58
C ASN A 5 -20.99 8.32 -17.05
N THR A 6 -21.35 7.15 -16.51
CA THR A 6 -21.21 6.88 -15.08
C THR A 6 -19.73 6.74 -14.80
N VAL A 7 -19.11 7.85 -14.44
CA VAL A 7 -17.81 7.83 -13.77
C VAL A 7 -18.04 7.10 -12.45
N ILE A 8 -17.60 5.84 -12.37
CA ILE A 8 -17.53 5.10 -11.12
C ILE A 8 -16.42 5.78 -10.31
N MET A 9 -16.78 6.83 -9.58
CA MET A 9 -15.91 7.41 -8.57
C MET A 9 -15.70 6.31 -7.52
N ALA A 10 -14.45 5.85 -7.39
CA ALA A 10 -14.06 4.99 -6.28
C ALA A 10 -14.56 5.65 -4.98
N PRO A 11 -15.11 4.88 -4.02
CA PRO A 11 -15.65 5.44 -2.80
C PRO A 11 -14.57 6.27 -2.10
N VAL A 12 -14.84 7.55 -1.92
CA VAL A 12 -13.93 8.48 -1.24
C VAL A 12 -13.80 8.02 0.20
N SER A 13 -12.64 7.46 0.54
CA SER A 13 -12.36 7.04 1.90
C SER A 13 -12.18 8.28 2.80
N PRO A 14 -12.88 8.35 3.95
CA PRO A 14 -12.65 9.40 4.94
C PRO A 14 -11.32 9.24 5.69
N LEU A 15 -10.71 8.04 5.64
CA LEU A 15 -9.40 7.77 6.24
C LEU A 15 -8.30 7.87 5.18
N PRO A 16 -7.08 8.29 5.57
CA PRO A 16 -5.94 8.26 4.65
C PRO A 16 -5.63 6.82 4.25
N ALA A 17 -5.15 6.61 3.01
CA ALA A 17 -4.90 5.28 2.45
C ALA A 17 -3.97 4.41 3.32
N THR A 18 -2.98 5.02 3.97
CA THR A 18 -2.04 4.34 4.88
C THR A 18 -2.64 3.91 6.21
N ALA A 19 -3.81 4.41 6.57
CA ALA A 19 -4.51 4.07 7.80
C ALA A 19 -5.61 3.01 7.59
N LEU A 20 -6.10 2.83 6.36
CA LEU A 20 -7.16 1.86 6.05
C LEU A 20 -6.82 0.41 6.43
N SER A 21 -5.54 0.05 6.38
CA SER A 21 -5.06 -1.28 6.79
C SER A 21 -5.02 -1.49 8.31
N ARG A 22 -5.26 -0.45 9.11
CA ARG A 22 -5.06 -0.48 10.58
C ARG A 22 -6.24 0.07 11.35
N LEU A 23 -6.92 1.06 10.80
CA LEU A 23 -8.03 1.77 11.42
C LEU A 23 -9.33 1.41 10.72
N ARG A 24 -10.40 1.37 11.50
CA ARG A 24 -11.77 1.22 11.02
C ARG A 24 -12.65 2.30 11.64
N ILE A 25 -13.71 2.66 10.93
CA ILE A 25 -14.77 3.52 11.48
C ILE A 25 -15.85 2.60 12.04
N THR A 26 -16.11 2.70 13.34
CA THR A 26 -17.20 2.00 14.00
C THR A 26 -18.34 2.98 14.26
N HIS A 27 -19.53 2.63 13.78
CA HIS A 27 -20.77 3.36 14.03
C HIS A 27 -21.69 2.49 14.87
N ARG A 28 -21.91 2.88 16.14
CA ARG A 28 -22.79 2.16 17.07
C ARG A 28 -23.96 3.04 17.43
N SER A 29 -25.16 2.71 16.95
CA SER A 29 -26.40 3.40 17.29
C SER A 29 -27.11 2.71 18.45
N PHE A 30 -27.63 3.49 19.40
CA PHE A 30 -28.36 2.99 20.56
C PHE A 30 -29.46 3.96 20.97
N LEU A 31 -30.53 3.42 21.57
CA LEU A 31 -31.63 4.20 22.11
C LEU A 31 -31.38 4.48 23.59
N THR A 32 -31.42 5.75 23.98
CA THR A 32 -31.29 6.17 25.38
C THR A 32 -32.61 6.72 25.90
N ARG A 33 -32.97 6.41 27.15
CA ARG A 33 -34.16 6.98 27.78
C ARG A 33 -33.77 8.28 28.49
N ARG A 34 -34.41 9.39 28.16
CA ARG A 34 -34.23 10.70 28.84
C ARG A 34 -35.59 11.33 29.08
N GLY A 35 -35.94 11.57 30.35
CA GLY A 35 -37.21 12.20 30.73
C GLY A 35 -38.44 11.45 30.20
N GLY A 36 -38.42 10.11 30.25
CA GLY A 36 -39.54 9.27 29.79
C GLY A 36 -39.62 9.04 28.27
N ARG A 37 -38.85 9.76 27.45
CA ARG A 37 -38.78 9.57 25.99
C ARG A 37 -37.54 8.76 25.59
N HIS A 38 -37.65 8.01 24.50
CA HIS A 38 -36.51 7.36 23.85
C HIS A 38 -35.87 8.33 22.85
N VAL A 39 -34.56 8.49 22.93
CA VAL A 39 -33.74 9.35 22.07
C VAL A 39 -32.69 8.48 21.39
N SER A 40 -32.65 8.50 20.05
CA SER A 40 -31.59 7.87 19.28
C SER A 40 -30.27 8.62 19.48
N ARG A 41 -29.22 7.87 19.83
CA ARG A 41 -27.85 8.37 19.92
C ARG A 41 -26.95 7.44 19.12
N ALA A 42 -25.87 8.00 18.59
CA ALA A 42 -24.85 7.23 17.91
C ALA A 42 -23.48 7.58 18.49
N ALA A 43 -22.64 6.57 18.68
CA ALA A 43 -21.22 6.70 18.93
C ALA A 43 -20.50 6.36 17.63
N ILE A 44 -19.79 7.34 17.08
CA ILE A 44 -18.94 7.19 15.90
C ILE A 44 -17.51 7.33 16.38
N ALA A 45 -16.69 6.31 16.15
CA ALA A 45 -15.30 6.30 16.56
C ALA A 45 -14.40 5.76 15.45
N VAL A 46 -13.15 6.20 15.47
CA VAL A 46 -12.07 5.57 14.71
C VAL A 46 -11.34 4.66 15.68
N GLU A 47 -11.44 3.35 15.45
CA GLU A 47 -10.83 2.31 16.27
C GLU A 47 -9.74 1.59 15.49
N TYR A 48 -8.78 0.99 16.19
CA TYR A 48 -7.91 -0.01 15.57
C TYR A 48 -8.74 -1.23 15.12
N LEU A 49 -8.28 -1.90 14.07
CA LEU A 49 -8.82 -3.20 13.67
C LEU A 49 -8.63 -4.22 14.81
N PRO A 50 -9.51 -5.23 14.93
CA PRO A 50 -9.45 -6.20 16.03
C PRO A 50 -8.10 -6.90 16.21
N GLU A 51 -7.39 -7.18 15.11
CA GLU A 51 -6.05 -7.79 15.13
C GLU A 51 -5.01 -6.88 15.79
N GLU A 52 -5.02 -5.60 15.45
CA GLU A 52 -4.13 -4.60 16.05
C GLU A 52 -4.56 -4.27 17.48
N GLN A 53 -5.86 -4.25 17.76
CA GLN A 53 -6.40 -4.01 19.11
C GLN A 53 -5.94 -5.09 20.10
N ARG A 54 -5.85 -6.36 19.67
CA ARG A 54 -5.27 -7.44 20.51
C ARG A 54 -3.81 -7.14 20.85
N LYS A 55 -3.00 -6.72 19.87
CA LYS A 55 -1.59 -6.35 20.12
C LYS A 55 -1.46 -5.17 21.08
N VAL A 56 -2.39 -4.21 21.04
CA VAL A 56 -2.44 -3.08 21.98
C VAL A 56 -2.69 -3.58 23.40
N LEU A 57 -3.66 -4.49 23.58
CA LEU A 57 -3.98 -5.07 24.88
C LEU A 57 -2.84 -5.95 25.43
N ASP A 58 -2.12 -6.63 24.55
CA ASP A 58 -0.96 -7.47 24.91
C ASP A 58 0.34 -6.65 25.09
N HIS A 59 0.28 -5.31 25.06
CA HIS A 59 1.44 -4.41 25.13
C HIS A 59 2.53 -4.68 24.08
N SER A 60 2.20 -5.35 22.97
CA SER A 60 3.14 -5.75 21.91
C SER A 60 3.12 -4.78 20.72
N TYR A 61 2.24 -3.79 20.72
CA TYR A 61 2.06 -2.89 19.59
C TYR A 61 2.97 -1.66 19.63
N SER A 62 3.94 -1.58 18.73
CA SER A 62 4.98 -0.54 18.72
C SER A 62 4.50 0.89 18.42
N ARG A 63 3.33 1.06 17.79
CA ARG A 63 2.80 2.40 17.43
C ARG A 63 1.96 3.03 18.55
N VAL A 64 1.64 2.28 19.60
CA VAL A 64 0.97 2.79 20.80
C VAL A 64 1.97 2.72 21.93
N VAL A 65 2.22 3.86 22.57
CA VAL A 65 3.23 3.99 23.62
C VAL A 65 2.53 4.05 24.97
N ASN A 66 3.07 3.35 25.97
CA ASN A 66 2.61 3.46 27.34
C ASN A 66 2.89 4.87 27.89
N ALA A 67 1.92 5.49 28.54
CA ALA A 67 2.05 6.87 29.01
C ALA A 67 3.05 7.01 30.17
N GLU A 68 3.22 5.97 31.00
CA GLU A 68 4.19 5.91 32.10
C GLU A 68 5.63 6.13 31.60
N VAL A 69 5.92 5.62 30.39
CA VAL A 69 7.23 5.76 29.75
C VAL A 69 7.47 7.19 29.27
N LEU A 70 6.40 7.95 28.99
CA LEU A 70 6.49 9.28 28.42
C LEU A 70 6.79 10.36 29.47
N HIS A 71 6.08 10.33 30.60
CA HIS A 71 6.15 11.35 31.65
C HIS A 71 6.35 10.81 33.07
N GLY A 72 6.55 9.50 33.23
CA GLY A 72 6.54 8.84 34.53
C GLY A 72 5.12 8.65 35.06
N ASP A 73 4.98 8.63 36.38
CA ASP A 73 3.73 8.37 37.13
C ASP A 73 2.49 9.20 36.70
N GLU A 74 1.55 8.55 36.02
CA GLU A 74 0.24 9.05 35.60
C GLU A 74 -0.61 9.54 36.76
N GLN A 75 -0.61 8.82 37.88
CA GLN A 75 -1.45 9.11 39.03
C GLN A 75 -1.04 10.46 39.62
N LYS A 76 0.26 10.74 39.66
CA LYS A 76 0.78 12.06 40.01
C LYS A 76 0.48 13.10 38.92
N PHE A 77 0.70 12.78 37.66
CA PHE A 77 0.54 13.73 36.55
C PHE A 77 -0.92 14.18 36.37
N TRP A 78 -1.86 13.26 36.21
CA TRP A 78 -3.29 13.57 36.04
C TRP A 78 -3.96 13.98 37.36
N GLY A 79 -3.47 13.48 38.49
CA GLY A 79 -3.95 13.83 39.82
C GLY A 79 -3.41 15.15 40.37
N GLU A 80 -2.45 15.79 39.69
CA GLU A 80 -1.83 17.02 40.17
C GLU A 80 -2.86 18.15 40.34
N ARG A 81 -2.80 18.82 41.48
CA ARG A 81 -3.65 19.96 41.79
C ARG A 81 -2.79 21.21 41.83
N ARG A 82 -3.26 22.27 41.16
CA ARG A 82 -2.62 23.58 41.15
C ARG A 82 -2.53 24.09 42.59
N ALA A 83 -1.30 24.36 43.02
CA ALA A 83 -0.99 24.86 44.36
C ALA A 83 -0.24 26.21 44.31
N PHE A 84 0.10 26.71 43.12
CA PHE A 84 0.85 27.95 42.95
C PHE A 84 0.01 29.15 43.44
N TYR A 85 0.45 29.77 44.55
CA TYR A 85 -0.13 30.96 45.20
C TYR A 85 -1.66 30.99 45.33
N THR A 86 -2.31 29.83 45.45
CA THR A 86 -3.78 29.72 45.55
C THR A 86 -4.18 28.68 46.58
N LYS A 87 -5.21 28.99 47.38
CA LYS A 87 -5.82 28.03 48.32
C LYS A 87 -6.73 27.00 47.61
N ARG A 88 -7.22 27.34 46.41
CA ARG A 88 -8.10 26.46 45.63
C ARG A 88 -7.29 25.40 44.88
N ARG A 89 -7.35 24.17 45.37
CA ARG A 89 -6.69 23.00 44.76
C ARG A 89 -7.51 22.43 43.60
N SER A 90 -7.55 23.14 42.48
CA SER A 90 -8.17 22.64 41.24
C SER A 90 -7.18 21.80 40.43
N TYR A 91 -7.67 20.80 39.69
CA TYR A 91 -6.85 20.08 38.73
C TYR A 91 -6.35 21.01 37.61
N PHE A 92 -5.26 20.61 36.95
CA PHE A 92 -4.83 21.24 35.71
C PHE A 92 -5.90 21.08 34.63
N PRO A 93 -6.09 22.09 33.76
CA PRO A 93 -7.07 22.00 32.69
C PRO A 93 -6.67 20.92 31.67
N THR A 94 -7.67 20.26 31.09
CA THR A 94 -7.45 19.14 30.15
C THR A 94 -6.58 19.52 28.96
N TRP A 95 -6.75 20.72 28.42
CA TRP A 95 -5.99 21.17 27.25
C TRP A 95 -4.49 21.27 27.53
N ASP A 96 -4.10 21.71 28.73
CA ASP A 96 -2.68 21.85 29.12
C ASP A 96 -2.03 20.47 29.26
N ARG A 97 -2.74 19.52 29.88
CA ARG A 97 -2.27 18.13 29.98
C ARG A 97 -2.16 17.44 28.62
N CYS A 98 -3.14 17.62 27.75
CA CYS A 98 -3.08 17.10 26.39
C CYS A 98 -1.93 17.74 25.59
N ALA A 99 -1.70 19.05 25.76
CA ALA A 99 -0.58 19.74 25.11
C ALA A 99 0.77 19.23 25.59
N GLN A 100 0.97 19.10 26.91
CA GLN A 100 2.19 18.56 27.50
C GLN A 100 2.47 17.13 27.01
N ALA A 101 1.45 16.25 27.02
CA ALA A 101 1.58 14.89 26.51
C ALA A 101 1.93 14.86 25.02
N ALA A 102 1.28 15.69 24.20
CA ALA A 102 1.59 15.79 22.78
C ALA A 102 3.02 16.29 22.53
N ILE A 103 3.46 17.31 23.27
CA ILE A 103 4.83 17.84 23.19
C ILE A 103 5.85 16.74 23.51
N LEU A 104 5.63 15.98 24.59
CA LEU A 104 6.52 14.90 24.98
C LEU A 104 6.57 13.79 23.92
N LEU A 105 5.44 13.48 23.28
CA LEU A 105 5.36 12.48 22.21
C LEU A 105 6.10 12.90 20.94
N THR A 106 6.15 14.21 20.65
CA THR A 106 6.76 14.76 19.43
C THR A 106 8.17 15.30 19.63
N ARG A 107 8.81 15.05 20.78
CA ARG A 107 10.20 15.52 21.01
C ARG A 107 11.15 14.89 20.00
N ASP A 108 12.13 15.68 19.56
CA ASP A 108 13.17 15.19 18.66
C ASP A 108 13.97 14.08 19.32
N ALA A 109 13.93 12.91 18.70
CA ALA A 109 14.75 11.77 19.10
C ALA A 109 16.19 11.99 18.59
N PRO A 110 17.23 11.81 19.42
CA PRO A 110 18.61 11.89 18.97
C PRO A 110 18.88 10.79 17.93
N ARG A 111 19.01 11.19 16.67
CA ARG A 111 19.26 10.26 15.56
C ARG A 111 20.71 9.80 15.61
N VAL A 112 20.92 8.50 15.57
CA VAL A 112 22.25 7.89 15.63
C VAL A 112 23.00 8.23 14.33
N PRO A 113 24.30 8.64 14.37
CA PRO A 113 25.08 8.94 13.17
C PRO A 113 25.11 7.81 12.14
N GLN A 114 24.95 6.56 12.57
CA GLN A 114 24.82 5.39 11.70
C GLN A 114 23.61 5.48 10.76
N GLU A 115 22.47 6.01 11.21
CA GLU A 115 21.30 6.25 10.34
C GLU A 115 21.61 7.31 9.28
N ILE A 116 22.37 8.35 9.65
CA ILE A 116 22.77 9.42 8.73
C ILE A 116 23.74 8.87 7.69
N ALA A 117 24.73 8.06 8.10
CA ALA A 117 25.66 7.40 7.20
C ALA A 117 24.93 6.46 6.22
N PHE A 118 23.93 5.71 6.68
CA PHE A 118 23.08 4.89 5.82
C PHE A 118 22.29 5.72 4.80
N ARG A 119 21.70 6.85 5.24
CA ARG A 119 21.01 7.78 4.32
C ARG A 119 21.96 8.37 3.29
N LEU A 120 23.18 8.74 3.70
CA LEU A 120 24.22 9.22 2.79
C LEU A 120 24.60 8.13 1.76
N MET A 121 24.78 6.89 2.20
CA MET A 121 25.01 5.76 1.30
C MET A 121 23.87 5.62 0.28
N ALA A 122 22.61 5.73 0.69
CA ALA A 122 21.47 5.67 -0.23
C ALA A 122 21.47 6.78 -1.28
N VAL A 123 21.95 7.99 -0.93
CA VAL A 123 22.16 9.09 -1.88
C VAL A 123 23.26 8.74 -2.88
N PHE A 124 24.40 8.24 -2.40
CA PHE A 124 25.52 7.85 -3.25
C PHE A 124 25.23 6.59 -4.09
N MET A 125 24.29 5.75 -3.68
CA MET A 125 23.92 4.55 -4.43
C MET A 125 23.44 4.91 -5.84
N LYS A 126 22.63 5.98 -6.00
CA LYS A 126 22.21 6.45 -7.33
C LYS A 126 23.40 6.93 -8.17
N LEU A 127 24.35 7.64 -7.55
CA LEU A 127 25.54 8.16 -8.23
C LEU A 127 26.51 7.05 -8.66
N ILE A 128 26.56 5.94 -7.93
CA ILE A 128 27.38 4.77 -8.28
C ILE A 128 26.67 3.88 -9.31
N LEU A 129 25.33 3.78 -9.24
CA LEU A 129 24.57 2.91 -10.13
C LEU A 129 24.53 3.44 -11.57
N ILE A 130 24.47 4.77 -11.75
CA ILE A 130 24.37 5.38 -13.10
C ILE A 130 25.60 5.07 -13.96
N PRO A 131 26.85 5.32 -13.53
CA PRO A 131 28.04 4.97 -14.31
C PRO A 131 28.13 3.46 -14.58
N ARG A 132 27.75 2.62 -13.61
CA ARG A 132 27.74 1.16 -13.79
C ARG A 132 26.69 0.72 -14.81
N LEU A 133 25.51 1.33 -14.82
CA LEU A 133 24.48 1.08 -15.82
C LEU A 133 24.91 1.57 -17.20
N MET A 134 25.57 2.73 -17.30
CA MET A 134 26.10 3.23 -18.57
C MET A 134 27.17 2.30 -19.13
N MET A 135 28.14 1.88 -18.32
CA MET A 135 29.20 0.98 -18.76
C MET A 135 28.66 -0.42 -19.13
N ASN A 136 27.68 -0.93 -18.39
CA ASN A 136 27.01 -2.18 -18.76
C ASN A 136 26.17 -2.03 -20.04
N ALA A 137 25.51 -0.89 -20.23
CA ALA A 137 24.77 -0.60 -21.46
C ALA A 137 25.70 -0.44 -22.66
N GLU A 138 26.85 0.21 -22.51
CA GLU A 138 27.89 0.32 -23.54
C GLU A 138 28.51 -1.02 -23.92
N LEU A 139 28.49 -2.02 -23.03
CA LEU A 139 28.96 -3.38 -23.35
C LEU A 139 27.85 -4.25 -23.96
N MET A 140 26.61 -4.11 -23.48
CA MET A 140 25.48 -4.92 -23.95
C MET A 140 24.84 -4.38 -25.24
N LEU A 141 24.86 -3.06 -25.48
CA LEU A 141 24.29 -2.45 -26.70
C LEU A 141 25.06 -2.89 -27.95
N PRO A 142 26.39 -2.82 -28.04
CA PRO A 142 27.13 -3.31 -29.20
C PRO A 142 26.97 -4.82 -29.37
N MET A 143 26.85 -5.59 -28.27
CA MET A 143 26.65 -7.03 -28.34
C MET A 143 25.26 -7.40 -28.86
N TRP A 144 24.23 -6.65 -28.46
CA TRP A 144 22.85 -6.82 -28.94
C TRP A 144 22.68 -6.31 -30.38
N ILE A 145 23.32 -5.18 -30.71
CA ILE A 145 23.38 -4.65 -32.07
C ILE A 145 24.12 -5.63 -32.98
N ALA A 146 25.25 -6.20 -32.55
CA ALA A 146 25.99 -7.20 -33.29
C ALA A 146 25.18 -8.49 -33.49
N ALA A 147 24.51 -8.99 -32.45
CA ALA A 147 23.67 -10.19 -32.56
C ALA A 147 22.46 -10.00 -33.50
N ASN A 148 21.84 -8.81 -33.49
CA ASN A 148 20.73 -8.49 -34.41
C ASN A 148 21.20 -8.11 -35.82
N ALA A 149 22.37 -7.47 -35.95
CA ALA A 149 22.99 -7.17 -37.23
C ALA A 149 23.46 -8.45 -37.93
N GLU A 150 23.96 -9.43 -37.18
CA GLU A 150 24.29 -10.75 -37.72
C GLU A 150 23.03 -11.45 -38.26
N GLY A 151 21.89 -11.32 -37.56
CA GLY A 151 20.58 -11.79 -38.04
C GLY A 151 20.07 -11.09 -39.32
N THR A 152 20.25 -9.77 -39.45
CA THR A 152 19.85 -9.03 -40.65
C THR A 152 20.82 -9.22 -41.82
N VAL A 153 22.11 -9.40 -41.56
CA VAL A 153 23.13 -9.73 -42.59
C VAL A 153 22.94 -11.16 -43.11
N ARG A 154 22.61 -12.14 -42.26
CA ARG A 154 22.23 -13.48 -42.71
C ARG A 154 20.96 -13.46 -43.57
N ALA A 155 19.94 -12.70 -43.16
CA ALA A 155 18.72 -12.52 -43.95
C ALA A 155 18.94 -11.75 -45.26
N ALA A 156 20.01 -10.95 -45.37
CA ALA A 156 20.40 -10.29 -46.60
C ALA A 156 21.24 -11.20 -47.53
N ASN A 157 22.07 -12.08 -46.97
CA ASN A 157 22.83 -13.10 -47.71
C ASN A 157 22.00 -14.30 -48.16
N ASP A 158 20.89 -14.60 -47.47
CA ASP A 158 19.92 -15.64 -47.87
C ASP A 158 18.90 -15.12 -48.91
N ARG A 159 19.16 -13.97 -49.56
CA ARG A 159 18.41 -13.58 -50.76
C ARG A 159 18.98 -14.32 -51.97
N PRO A 160 18.26 -15.32 -52.54
CA PRO A 160 18.67 -15.88 -53.81
C PRO A 160 18.53 -14.80 -54.88
N GLU A 161 19.60 -14.55 -55.62
CA GLU A 161 19.52 -13.89 -56.91
C GLU A 161 18.65 -14.74 -57.84
N THR A 162 17.39 -14.34 -58.00
CA THR A 162 16.62 -14.69 -59.19
C THR A 162 15.80 -13.49 -59.65
N ASN A 163 16.13 -13.08 -60.87
CA ASN A 163 15.48 -12.09 -61.70
C ASN A 163 13.95 -12.11 -61.65
N GLY A 164 13.37 -10.90 -61.68
CA GLY A 164 12.27 -10.54 -62.56
C GLY A 164 10.86 -11.03 -62.22
N GLN A 165 9.99 -10.05 -61.96
CA GLN A 165 8.53 -9.97 -62.23
C GLN A 165 7.63 -9.71 -61.02
N GLY A 166 7.02 -8.51 -61.05
CA GLY A 166 5.56 -8.42 -61.14
C GLY A 166 4.74 -8.74 -59.90
N GLN A 167 4.41 -7.68 -59.16
CA GLN A 167 3.06 -7.34 -58.70
C GLN A 167 1.97 -8.44 -58.53
N ARG A 168 1.35 -8.37 -57.33
CA ARG A 168 -0.09 -8.59 -57.00
C ARG A 168 -0.63 -10.02 -57.01
N LEU A 169 -1.15 -10.47 -55.86
CA LEU A 169 -2.59 -10.50 -55.51
C LEU A 169 -2.74 -11.06 -54.07
N VAL A 170 -3.23 -10.29 -53.09
CA VAL A 170 -4.65 -10.21 -52.64
C VAL A 170 -5.19 -11.51 -52.03
N LYS A 171 -5.23 -11.52 -50.70
CA LYS A 171 -6.39 -11.79 -49.82
C LYS A 171 -7.61 -12.56 -50.40
N ALA A 172 -8.12 -13.48 -49.58
CA ALA A 172 -9.50 -13.98 -49.45
C ALA A 172 -9.81 -15.37 -50.03
N LYS A 173 -9.99 -16.33 -49.12
CA LYS A 173 -11.20 -17.16 -49.06
C LYS A 173 -11.38 -17.72 -47.65
N GLU A 174 -12.23 -17.04 -46.87
CA GLU A 174 -13.02 -17.62 -45.78
C GLU A 174 -14.06 -18.59 -46.36
N ASP A 175 -14.26 -19.68 -45.62
CA ASP A 175 -15.53 -20.35 -45.28
C ASP A 175 -16.42 -21.03 -46.35
N ALA A 176 -16.47 -22.36 -46.24
CA ALA A 176 -17.66 -23.22 -46.15
C ALA A 176 -17.16 -24.67 -45.92
N GLY A 177 -17.54 -25.51 -44.94
CA GLY A 177 -18.62 -25.54 -43.97
C GLY A 177 -19.13 -27.00 -43.89
N GLY A 178 -19.18 -27.61 -42.68
CA GLY A 178 -20.19 -28.64 -42.35
C GLY A 178 -19.77 -30.10 -42.07
N ASN A 179 -19.54 -30.41 -40.79
CA ASN A 179 -19.92 -31.58 -39.98
C ASN A 179 -20.18 -32.99 -40.57
N ARG A 180 -19.64 -34.01 -39.89
CA ARG A 180 -20.44 -35.05 -39.19
C ARG A 180 -19.65 -35.82 -38.11
N GLU A 181 -20.34 -36.01 -36.99
CA GLU A 181 -19.98 -36.66 -35.72
C GLU A 181 -19.88 -38.20 -35.83
N LYS A 182 -19.07 -38.82 -34.95
CA LYS A 182 -19.33 -40.01 -34.11
C LYS A 182 -18.23 -40.07 -33.03
N GLU A 183 -18.52 -39.71 -31.78
CA GLU A 183 -18.98 -40.57 -30.65
C GLU A 183 -17.91 -41.48 -30.01
N GLY A 184 -17.84 -41.46 -28.67
CA GLY A 184 -17.21 -42.48 -27.81
C GLY A 184 -16.17 -41.93 -26.83
N SER A 185 -16.55 -41.23 -25.76
CA SER A 185 -16.74 -41.73 -24.39
C SER A 185 -15.44 -42.03 -23.60
N THR A 186 -15.17 -41.17 -22.62
CA THR A 186 -14.22 -41.33 -21.51
C THR A 186 -14.44 -42.63 -20.72
N PRO A 187 -13.43 -43.15 -20.02
CA PRO A 187 -13.35 -42.78 -18.61
C PRO A 187 -11.92 -42.60 -18.06
N SER A 188 -11.78 -41.62 -17.16
CA SER A 188 -10.78 -41.67 -16.11
C SER A 188 -11.13 -42.77 -15.10
N PRO A 189 -10.14 -43.33 -14.40
CA PRO A 189 -10.34 -43.59 -12.97
C PRO A 189 -9.21 -42.97 -12.13
N CYS A 190 -9.64 -42.15 -11.17
CA CYS A 190 -8.96 -41.95 -9.90
C CYS A 190 -8.78 -43.28 -9.17
N HIS A 191 -7.68 -43.49 -8.43
CA HIS A 191 -7.66 -43.62 -6.94
C HIS A 191 -6.29 -44.09 -6.35
N PRO A 192 -6.07 -43.99 -5.01
CA PRO A 192 -4.83 -43.53 -4.37
C PRO A 192 -4.21 -44.63 -3.46
N PRO A 193 -3.83 -44.37 -2.19
CA PRO A 193 -2.67 -43.66 -1.65
C PRO A 193 -1.62 -44.64 -1.01
N ARG A 194 -0.43 -44.12 -0.70
CA ARG A 194 0.32 -44.48 0.52
C ARG A 194 1.07 -43.25 1.03
#